data_AF-A0A258CQW1-F1
#
_entry.id   AF-A0A258CQW1-F1
#
_cell.length_a   1.000
_cell.length_b   1.000
_cell.length_c   1.000
_cell.angle_alpha   90.00
_cell.angle_beta   90.00
_cell.angle_gamma   90.00
#
_symmetry.space_group_name_H-M   'P 1'
#
loop_
_entity.id
_entity.type
_entity.pdbx_description
1 polymer ?
#
loop_
_entity_poly.entity_id
_entity_poly.type
_entity_poly.pdbx_seq_one_letter_code
_entity_poly.pdbx_strand_id
1 'polypeptide(L)' 'WSLWCSLVRAVNAVEPGAAADGLALPGSLSVREVLSALLAEGREAATIRSEDGAVLGQITLAGIRARSAGTTLS' A
#
# COMPACT_ATOMS: atom_id res chain seq x y z
N TRP A 1 4.43 -16.49 -1.12
CA TRP A 1 4.20 -15.39 -2.08
C TRP A 1 2.77 -14.80 -2.06
N SER A 2 1.67 -15.50 -1.72
CA SER A 2 0.30 -14.92 -1.96
C SER A 2 -0.67 -14.76 -0.78
N LEU A 3 -0.40 -15.30 0.42
CA LEU A 3 -1.37 -15.22 1.51
C LEU A 3 -1.36 -13.87 2.25
N TRP A 4 -0.17 -13.28 2.46
CA TRP A 4 -0.03 -12.05 3.25
C TRP A 4 -0.74 -10.84 2.61
N CYS A 5 -0.48 -10.55 1.33
CA CYS A 5 -1.09 -9.40 0.64
C CYS A 5 -2.62 -9.48 0.58
N SER A 6 -3.18 -10.69 0.61
CA SER A 6 -4.63 -10.91 0.55
C SER A 6 -5.30 -10.74 1.92
N LEU A 7 -4.55 -10.84 3.02
CA LEU A 7 -5.05 -10.75 4.40
C LEU A 7 -4.78 -9.39 5.04
N VAL A 8 -3.66 -8.73 4.68
CA VAL A 8 -3.29 -7.44 5.27
C VAL A 8 -4.06 -6.30 4.61
N ARG A 9 -4.66 -5.46 5.46
CA ARG A 9 -5.32 -4.21 5.06
C ARG A 9 -4.29 -3.12 4.80
N ALA A 10 -4.58 -2.27 3.83
CA ALA A 10 -3.71 -1.16 3.42
C ALA A 10 -3.39 -0.22 4.60
N VAL A 11 -4.36 0.06 5.48
CA VAL A 11 -4.13 0.87 6.69
C VAL A 11 -3.01 0.30 7.60
N ASN A 12 -2.82 -1.02 7.64
CA ASN A 12 -1.79 -1.66 8.46
C ASN A 12 -0.45 -1.79 7.74
N ALA A 13 -0.38 -1.27 6.52
CA ALA A 13 0.73 -1.42 5.60
C ALA A 13 1.32 -0.07 5.18
N VAL A 14 0.80 1.05 5.72
CA VAL A 14 1.19 2.41 5.37
C VAL A 14 2.60 2.76 5.86
N GLU A 15 3.31 3.47 5.01
CA GLU A 15 4.57 4.14 5.27
C GLU A 15 4.29 5.64 5.46
N PRO A 16 5.08 6.37 6.27
CA PRO A 16 4.95 7.81 6.39
C PRO A 16 5.12 8.54 5.03
N GLY A 17 4.40 9.65 4.87
CA GLY A 17 4.45 10.49 3.68
C GLY A 17 3.22 10.35 2.78
N ALA A 18 3.25 11.01 1.62
CA ALA A 18 2.19 11.00 0.62
C ALA A 18 2.77 10.71 -0.76
N ALA A 19 2.00 10.02 -1.61
CA ALA A 19 2.41 9.75 -2.99
C ALA A 19 2.42 11.05 -3.80
N ALA A 20 3.54 11.33 -4.47
CA ALA A 20 3.76 12.59 -5.19
C ALA A 20 2.85 12.78 -6.41
N ASP A 21 2.29 11.70 -6.92
CA ASP A 21 1.69 11.60 -8.25
C ASP A 21 0.16 11.37 -8.22
N GLY A 22 -0.46 11.30 -7.04
CA GLY A 22 -1.89 11.55 -6.87
C GLY A 22 -2.84 10.34 -6.92
N LEU A 23 -2.36 9.10 -7.01
CA LEU A 23 -3.20 7.93 -6.77
C LEU A 23 -3.58 7.88 -5.28
N ALA A 24 -4.87 7.96 -4.97
CA ALA A 24 -5.40 7.87 -3.61
C ALA A 24 -6.36 6.68 -3.50
N LEU A 25 -6.12 5.81 -2.52
CA LEU A 25 -6.87 4.58 -2.30
C LEU A 25 -7.38 4.48 -0.85
N PRO A 26 -8.52 3.81 -0.62
CA PRO A 26 -9.03 3.63 0.73
C PRO A 26 -8.22 2.61 1.53
N GLY A 27 -8.03 2.88 2.82
CA GLY A 27 -7.27 2.02 3.75
C GLY A 27 -7.91 0.65 4.03
N SER A 28 -9.18 0.48 3.66
CA SER A 28 -9.93 -0.77 3.79
C SER A 28 -9.57 -1.82 2.72
N LEU A 29 -8.90 -1.43 1.63
CA LEU A 29 -8.42 -2.38 0.63
C LEU A 29 -7.38 -3.33 1.21
N SER A 30 -7.28 -4.53 0.65
CA SER A 30 -6.14 -5.41 0.87
C SER A 30 -4.88 -4.86 0.18
N VAL A 31 -3.70 -5.21 0.69
CA VAL A 31 -2.43 -4.85 0.04
C VAL A 31 -2.34 -5.43 -1.37
N ARG A 32 -3.00 -6.56 -1.66
CA ARG A 32 -3.11 -7.11 -3.01
C ARG A 32 -3.87 -6.18 -3.94
N GLU A 33 -4.99 -5.63 -3.51
CA GLU A 33 -5.78 -4.68 -4.32
C GLU A 33 -5.00 -3.39 -4.57
N VAL A 34 -4.27 -2.89 -3.57
CA VAL A 34 -3.36 -1.75 -3.74
C VAL A 34 -2.26 -2.06 -4.76
N LEU A 35 -1.62 -3.23 -4.67
CA LEU A 35 -0.61 -3.67 -5.64
C LEU A 35 -1.19 -3.73 -7.06
N SER A 36 -2.37 -4.32 -7.24
CA SER A 36 -3.04 -4.39 -8.54
C SER A 36 -3.30 -3.00 -9.12
N ALA A 37 -3.78 -2.06 -8.29
CA ALA A 37 -4.01 -0.68 -8.72
C ALA A 37 -2.70 0.02 -9.14
N LEU A 38 -1.63 -0.12 -8.36
CA LEU A 38 -0.31 0.43 -8.69
C LEU A 38 0.21 -0.08 -10.04
N LEU A 39 0.10 -1.40 -10.28
CA LEU A 39 0.52 -2.01 -11.53
C LEU A 39 -0.34 -1.59 -12.73
N ALA A 40 -1.65 -1.47 -12.53
CA ALA A 40 -2.58 -1.03 -13.59
C ALA A 40 -2.34 0.44 -13.99
N GLU A 41 -2.01 1.29 -13.03
CA GLU A 41 -1.75 2.72 -13.23
C GLU A 41 -0.28 3.01 -13.63
N GLY A 42 0.60 2.01 -13.58
CA GLY A 42 2.04 2.19 -13.83
C GLY A 42 2.72 3.09 -12.79
N ARG A 43 2.26 3.06 -11.54
CA ARG A 43 2.72 3.94 -10.45
C ARG A 43 3.51 3.18 -9.40
N GLU A 44 4.45 3.89 -8.78
CA GLU A 44 5.28 3.33 -7.72
C GLU A 44 4.68 3.50 -6.31
N ALA A 45 3.75 4.44 -6.13
CA ALA A 45 3.15 4.74 -4.82
C ALA A 45 1.68 5.13 -4.90
N ALA A 46 0.93 4.86 -3.83
CA ALA A 46 -0.44 5.30 -3.62
C ALA A 46 -0.58 5.92 -2.23
N THR A 47 -1.24 7.07 -2.16
CA THR A 47 -1.68 7.67 -0.88
C THR A 47 -2.83 6.85 -0.33
N ILE A 48 -2.75 6.47 0.94
CA ILE A 48 -3.82 5.74 1.62
C ILE A 48 -4.63 6.70 2.48
N ARG A 49 -5.95 6.64 2.36
CA ARG A 49 -6.88 7.49 3.12
C ARG A 49 -7.80 6.67 4.04
N SER A 50 -8.20 7.28 5.14
CA SER A 50 -9.28 6.75 5.98
C SER A 50 -10.63 6.85 5.27
N GLU A 51 -11.65 6.24 5.86
CA GLU A 51 -13.04 6.36 5.39
C GLU A 51 -13.53 7.82 5.39
N ASP A 52 -13.10 8.60 6.38
CA ASP A 52 -13.39 10.04 6.50
C ASP A 52 -12.54 10.92 5.57
N GLY A 53 -11.71 10.32 4.71
CA GLY A 53 -10.88 11.01 3.72
C GLY A 53 -9.54 11.55 4.25
N ALA A 54 -9.23 11.35 5.53
CA ALA A 54 -7.94 11.77 6.10
C ALA A 54 -6.78 10.98 5.50
N VAL A 55 -5.65 11.63 5.22
CA VAL A 55 -4.45 10.95 4.73
C VAL A 55 -3.80 10.17 5.88
N LEU A 56 -3.64 8.86 5.70
CA LEU A 56 -3.01 7.96 6.66
C LEU A 56 -1.52 7.73 6.37
N GLY A 57 -1.12 7.88 5.10
CA GLY A 57 0.24 7.66 4.65
C GLY A 57 0.27 7.25 3.18
N GLN A 58 1.29 6.48 2.79
CA GLN A 58 1.42 5.91 1.45
C GLN A 58 1.78 4.43 1.49
N ILE A 59 1.54 3.72 0.40
CA ILE A 59 2.10 2.38 0.16
C ILE A 59 2.89 2.44 -1.15
N THR A 60 4.11 1.90 -1.11
CA THR A 60 5.02 1.86 -2.26
C THR A 60 5.20 0.44 -2.80
N LEU A 61 5.45 0.28 -4.10
CA LEU A 61 5.83 -1.01 -4.69
C LEU A 61 7.09 -1.58 -4.04
N ALA A 62 8.06 -0.72 -3.75
CA ALA A 62 9.28 -1.10 -3.02
C ALA A 62 8.97 -1.66 -1.63
N GLY A 63 8.11 -1.01 -0.85
CA GLY A 63 7.69 -1.46 0.47
C GLY A 63 6.92 -2.77 0.47
N ILE A 64 6.05 -2.99 -0.53
CA ILE A 64 5.35 -4.26 -0.73
C ILE A 64 6.36 -5.38 -1.03
N ARG A 65 7.35 -5.13 -1.91
CA ARG A 65 8.40 -6.10 -2.26
C ARG A 65 9.24 -6.47 -1.03
N ALA A 66 9.68 -5.48 -0.25
CA ALA A 66 10.49 -5.70 0.95
C ALA A 66 9.79 -6.61 1.98
N ARG A 67 8.51 -6.36 2.25
CA ARG A 67 7.71 -7.19 3.17
C ARG A 67 7.43 -8.58 2.62
N SER A 68 7.17 -8.69 1.32
CA SER A 68 6.92 -9.97 0.65
C SER A 68 8.16 -10.87 0.61
N ALA A 69 9.36 -10.27 0.60
CA ALA A 69 10.64 -10.98 0.61
C ALA A 69 11.03 -11.56 1.98
N GLY A 70 10.24 -11.30 3.04
CA GLY A 70 10.44 -11.94 4.35
C GLY A 70 11.56 -11.33 5.18
N THR A 71 11.72 -10.01 5.17
CA THR A 71 12.62 -9.36 6.13
C THR A 71 11.87 -9.09 7.43
N THR A 72 12.10 -9.93 8.43
CA THR A 72 12.19 -9.45 9.81
C THR A 72 13.21 -8.31 9.77
N LEU A 73 12.74 -7.06 9.84
CA LEU A 73 13.64 -5.96 10.20
C LEU A 73 14.15 -6.30 11.60
N SER A 74 15.48 -6.44 11.68
CA SER A 74 16.21 -6.68 12.93
C SER A 74 15.86 -5.69 14.02
#